data_AF-A0A926G2S2-F1
#
_entry.id   AF-A0A926G2S2-F1
#
_cell.length_a   1.000
_cell.length_b   1.000
_cell.length_c   1.000
_cell.angle_alpha   90.00
_cell.angle_beta   90.00
_cell.angle_gamma   90.00
#
_symmetry.space_group_name_H-M   'P 1'
#
loop_
_entity.id
_entity.type
_entity.pdbx_description
1 polymer ?
#
loop_
_entity_poly.entity_id
_entity_poly.type
_entity_poly.pdbx_seq_one_letter_code
_entity_poly.pdbx_strand_id
1 'polypeptide(L)' 'MPKKEVGEPHATELQTLNFKVPDAFKRSYKVYAAQRGMTMLDLLKEGFELSRKADRK' A
#
# COMPACT_ATOMS: atom_id res chain seq x y z
N MET A 1 18.15 -16.34 32.71
CA MET A 1 18.25 -15.40 31.56
C MET A 1 18.36 -16.23 30.30
N PRO A 2 17.78 -15.84 29.14
CA PRO A 2 17.50 -14.48 28.69
C PRO A 2 16.01 -14.19 28.40
N LYS A 3 15.69 -12.90 28.42
CA LYS A 3 14.39 -12.30 28.10
C LYS A 3 14.21 -12.37 26.58
N LYS A 4 13.08 -12.92 26.10
CA LYS A 4 12.69 -12.84 24.69
C LYS A 4 12.46 -11.36 24.36
N GLU A 5 13.35 -10.82 23.56
CA GLU A 5 13.24 -9.50 22.95
C GLU A 5 11.96 -9.49 22.11
N VAL A 6 10.97 -8.71 22.55
CA VAL A 6 9.80 -8.38 21.75
C VAL A 6 10.31 -7.44 20.67
N GLY A 7 10.75 -8.04 19.56
CA GLY A 7 11.21 -7.29 18.40
C GLY A 7 10.10 -6.36 17.95
N GLU A 8 10.43 -5.07 17.86
CA GLU A 8 9.67 -4.08 17.10
C GLU A 8 9.24 -4.70 15.76
N PRO A 9 7.97 -4.54 15.33
CA PRO A 9 7.57 -5.04 14.03
C PRO A 9 8.48 -4.36 13.01
N HIS A 10 9.31 -5.17 12.33
CA HIS A 10 10.19 -4.71 11.27
C HIS A 10 9.39 -3.87 10.28
N ALA A 11 9.52 -2.54 10.37
CA ALA A 11 8.84 -1.58 9.50
C ALA A 11 9.26 -1.72 8.01
N THR A 12 10.15 -2.66 7.72
CA THR A 12 10.73 -2.98 6.43
C THR A 12 10.17 -4.25 5.80
N GLU A 13 9.37 -5.05 6.51
CA GLU A 13 8.80 -6.27 5.94
C GLU A 13 7.58 -5.93 5.07
N LEU A 14 7.74 -6.11 3.75
CA LEU A 14 6.66 -5.93 2.80
C LEU A 14 5.63 -7.05 2.97
N GLN A 15 4.43 -6.69 3.42
CA GLN A 15 3.32 -7.63 3.56
C GLN A 15 2.37 -7.57 2.36
N THR A 16 1.90 -8.75 1.94
CA THR A 16 0.94 -8.85 0.83
C THR A 16 -0.46 -8.50 1.31
N LEU A 17 -1.01 -7.41 0.79
CA LEU A 17 -2.43 -7.14 0.85
C LEU A 17 -3.13 -8.06 -0.16
N ASN A 18 -3.73 -9.15 0.31
CA ASN A 18 -4.30 -10.23 -0.52
C ASN A 18 -5.60 -9.79 -1.24
N PHE A 19 -5.55 -8.73 -2.04
CA PHE A 19 -6.70 -8.20 -2.77
C PHE A 19 -6.94 -8.95 -4.07
N LYS A 20 -8.21 -9.28 -4.30
CA LYS A 20 -8.71 -9.66 -5.62
C LYS A 20 -9.40 -8.46 -6.22
N VAL A 21 -8.92 -8.00 -7.38
CA VAL A 21 -9.51 -6.91 -8.13
C VAL A 21 -9.93 -7.38 -9.53
N PRO A 22 -10.96 -6.80 -10.13
CA PRO A 22 -11.29 -7.06 -11.53
C PRO A 22 -10.10 -6.76 -12.45
N ASP A 23 -9.95 -7.52 -13.55
CA ASP A 23 -8.84 -7.34 -14.49
C ASP A 23 -8.83 -5.94 -15.12
N ALA A 24 -10.01 -5.42 -15.46
CA ALA A 24 -10.18 -4.07 -15.98
C ALA A 24 -9.65 -3.01 -15.00
N PHE A 25 -9.94 -3.16 -13.70
CA PHE A 25 -9.45 -2.25 -12.67
C PHE A 25 -7.93 -2.32 -12.56
N LYS A 26 -7.35 -3.53 -12.53
CA LYS A 26 -5.90 -3.73 -12.47
C LYS A 26 -5.18 -3.04 -13.63
N ARG A 27 -5.73 -3.13 -14.85
CA ARG A 27 -5.17 -2.45 -16.03
C ARG A 27 -5.22 -0.93 -15.90
N SER A 28 -6.39 -0.39 -15.59
CA SER A 28 -6.56 1.07 -15.42
C SER A 28 -5.66 1.60 -14.31
N TYR A 29 -5.55 0.88 -13.19
CA TYR A 29 -4.71 1.23 -12.07
C TYR A 29 -3.22 1.25 -12.45
N LYS A 30 -2.76 0.22 -13.17
CA LYS A 30 -1.38 0.14 -13.67
C LYS A 30 -1.07 1.25 -14.67
N VAL A 31 -1.99 1.53 -15.60
CA VAL A 31 -1.85 2.61 -16.59
C VAL A 31 -1.77 3.97 -15.90
N TYR A 32 -2.64 4.22 -14.92
CA TYR A 32 -2.63 5.47 -14.14
C TYR A 32 -1.31 5.67 -13.39
N ALA A 33 -0.80 4.63 -12.73
CA ALA A 33 0.50 4.68 -12.06
C ALA A 33 1.64 5.00 -13.05
N ALA A 34 1.65 4.31 -14.20
CA ALA A 34 2.66 4.52 -15.24
C ALA A 34 2.64 5.93 -15.83
N GLN A 35 1.45 6.51 -16.06
CA GLN A 35 1.30 7.89 -16.55
C GLN A 35 1.87 8.93 -15.56
N ARG A 36 1.86 8.65 -14.27
CA ARG A 36 2.41 9.53 -13.22
C ARG A 36 3.86 9.21 -12.86
N GLY A 37 4.48 8.24 -13.53
CA GLY A 37 5.85 7.79 -13.22
C GLY A 37 5.96 7.08 -11.86
N MET A 38 4.85 6.57 -11.33
CA MET A 38 4.74 5.97 -10.01
C MET A 38 4.61 4.45 -10.10
N THR A 39 4.98 3.76 -9.01
CA THR A 39 4.69 2.32 -8.90
C THR A 39 3.25 2.10 -8.45
N MET A 40 2.69 0.91 -8.68
CA MET A 40 1.37 0.55 -8.14
C MET A 40 1.30 0.65 -6.61
N LEU A 41 2.41 0.42 -5.91
CA LEU A 41 2.49 0.58 -4.46
C LEU A 41 2.49 2.03 -4.02
N ASP A 42 3.16 2.90 -4.78
CA ASP A 42 3.22 4.33 -4.51
C ASP A 42 1.83 4.97 -4.66
N LEU A 43 1.14 4.63 -5.75
CA LEU A 43 -0.26 5.00 -5.98
C LEU A 43 -1.19 4.49 -4.88
N LEU A 44 -0.92 3.30 -4.32
CA LEU A 44 -1.72 2.71 -3.23
C LEU A 44 -1.53 3.50 -1.93
N LYS A 45 -0.28 3.87 -1.63
CA LYS A 45 0.04 4.70 -0.46
C LYS A 45 -0.57 6.08 -0.58
N GLU A 46 -0.41 6.76 -1.71
CA GLU A 46 -1.03 8.08 -1.94
C GLU A 46 -2.55 8.00 -1.79
N GLY A 47 -3.20 7.00 -2.40
CA GLY A 47 -4.65 6.81 -2.29
C GLY A 47 -5.11 6.58 -0.84
N PHE A 48 -4.35 5.81 -0.06
CA PHE A 48 -4.64 5.57 1.35
C PHE A 48 -4.42 6.81 2.23
N GLU A 49 -3.38 7.62 1.96
CA GLU A 49 -3.18 8.87 2.67
C GLU A 49 -4.26 9.90 2.36
N LEU A 50 -4.69 9.99 1.10
CA LEU A 50 -5.78 10.86 0.68
C LEU A 50 -7.11 10.44 1.31
N SER A 51 -7.42 9.14 1.36
CA SER A 51 -8.65 8.66 2.01
C SER A 51 -8.67 8.95 3.51
N ARG A 52 -7.55 8.76 4.21
CA ARG A 52 -7.42 9.13 5.63
C ARG A 52 -7.58 10.63 5.89
N LYS A 53 -7.16 11.49 4.95
CA LYS A 53 -7.32 12.95 5.08
C LYS A 53 -8.76 13.38 4.77
N ALA A 54 -9.43 12.68 3.85
CA ALA A 54 -10.82 12.94 3.49
C ALA A 54 -11.81 12.56 4.61
N ASP A 55 -11.52 11.52 5.39
CA ASP A 55 -12.35 11.04 6.51
C ASP A 55 -12.38 12.00 7.72
N ARG A 56 -11.53 13.03 7.72
CA ARG A 56 -11.40 13.99 8.83
C ARG A 56 -12.29 15.24 8.68
N LYS A 57 -13.32 15.19 7.84
CA LYS A 57 -14.25 16.31 7.61
C LYS A 57 -15.64 16.01 8.14
#